data_AF-X6C331-F1
#
_entry.id   AF-X6C331-F1
#
_cell.length_a   1.000
_cell.length_b   1.000
_cell.length_c   1.000
_cell.angle_alpha   90.00
_cell.angle_beta   90.00
_cell.angle_gamma   90.00
#
_symmetry.space_group_name_H-M   'P 1'
#
loop_
_entity.id
_entity.type
_entity.pdbx_description
1 polymer ?
#
loop_
_entity_poly.entity_id
_entity_poly.type
_entity_poly.pdbx_seq_one_letter_code
_entity_poly.pdbx_strand_id
1 'polypeptide(L)'
;MTRDDLLTFDGITQSINEWGLDYGITPQTIMRRLHGGISVEVAICKPITARPGDQLPEPVVARPRAIKLAKPRVVDRYIYGGKSHTVTEWAELTGISPETMRSRIKAGHPMKDVLRKGTLPKGRRSHFKGIGQRRPAKLYTVNGMTRSLSYWADQAGIQQPTLRRRIKRGVTMEQALAVTLGERTRAVHTIDGTSKTLHEWADHAGIKYNALIARIHKGRSLAEAVAMGAPKPLTNLRLEIEPDVNPHTGNAKGEHTQGLAVFALSDVHHGRKEEECSDDKCDDQYATAAPTADSIVGITTPHSNHSNQNPDSARLATSSELFNRGVASDLAPFAGTGGGSTLQESTDIGISK
;
A
#
# COMPACT_ATOMS: atom_id res chain seq x y z
N MET A 1 6.20 -42.20 -9.51
CA MET A 1 4.86 -42.80 -9.48
C MET A 1 3.81 -41.74 -9.18
N THR A 2 2.62 -41.87 -9.76
CA THR A 2 1.41 -41.07 -9.47
C THR A 2 0.33 -41.94 -8.83
N ARG A 3 -0.81 -41.35 -8.44
CA ARG A 3 -1.93 -42.11 -7.82
C ARG A 3 -2.69 -42.99 -8.80
N ASP A 4 -2.58 -42.68 -10.09
CA ASP A 4 -3.32 -43.34 -11.16
C ASP A 4 -2.50 -44.46 -11.82
N ASP A 5 -1.25 -44.66 -11.39
CA ASP A 5 -0.38 -45.73 -11.89
C ASP A 5 -1.00 -47.10 -11.55
N LEU A 6 -0.95 -48.05 -12.49
CA LEU A 6 -1.52 -49.38 -12.33
C LEU A 6 -0.53 -50.33 -11.65
N LEU A 7 -1.00 -51.06 -10.64
CA LEU A 7 -0.26 -52.10 -9.93
C LEU A 7 -1.00 -53.44 -10.07
N THR A 8 -0.24 -54.48 -10.39
CA THR A 8 -0.73 -55.86 -10.44
C THR A 8 -0.37 -56.59 -9.15
N PHE A 9 -1.38 -57.13 -8.46
CA PHE A 9 -1.24 -57.94 -7.25
C PHE A 9 -2.30 -59.04 -7.27
N ASP A 10 -1.90 -60.28 -7.02
CA ASP A 10 -2.77 -61.47 -7.03
C ASP A 10 -3.61 -61.63 -8.32
N GLY A 11 -2.98 -61.39 -9.48
CA GLY A 11 -3.64 -61.48 -10.79
C GLY A 11 -4.61 -60.34 -11.12
N ILE A 12 -4.80 -59.39 -10.21
CA ILE A 12 -5.67 -58.23 -10.38
C ILE A 12 -4.81 -56.99 -10.66
N THR A 13 -5.17 -56.21 -11.68
CA THR A 13 -4.49 -54.94 -12.02
C THR A 13 -5.42 -53.76 -11.75
N GLN A 14 -5.03 -52.89 -10.82
CA GLN A 14 -5.80 -51.70 -10.44
C GLN A 14 -4.90 -50.49 -10.16
N SER A 15 -5.47 -49.29 -10.09
CA SER A 15 -4.70 -48.09 -9.75
C SER A 15 -4.30 -48.07 -8.26
N ILE A 16 -3.25 -47.33 -7.92
CA ILE A 16 -2.84 -47.13 -6.51
C ILE A 16 -3.98 -46.54 -5.67
N ASN A 17 -4.83 -45.71 -6.26
CA ASN A 17 -5.97 -45.12 -5.57
C ASN A 17 -7.02 -46.17 -5.18
N GLU A 18 -7.37 -47.08 -6.08
CA GLU A 18 -8.33 -48.17 -5.82
C GLU A 18 -7.79 -49.17 -4.79
N TRP A 19 -6.53 -49.60 -4.91
CA TRP A 19 -5.89 -50.44 -3.90
C TRP A 19 -5.89 -49.79 -2.51
N GLY A 20 -5.78 -48.47 -2.44
CA GLY A 20 -5.86 -47.73 -1.18
C GLY A 20 -7.25 -47.75 -0.55
N LEU A 21 -8.31 -47.71 -1.37
CA LEU A 21 -9.69 -47.83 -0.91
C LEU A 21 -10.00 -49.25 -0.41
N ASP A 22 -9.61 -50.28 -1.16
CA ASP A 22 -9.89 -51.68 -0.85
C ASP A 22 -9.24 -52.13 0.47
N TYR A 23 -8.01 -51.68 0.75
CA TYR A 23 -7.25 -52.09 1.94
C TYR A 23 -7.27 -51.07 3.08
N GLY A 24 -7.96 -49.94 2.90
CA GLY A 24 -8.00 -48.86 3.89
C GLY A 24 -6.63 -48.23 4.16
N ILE A 25 -5.74 -48.20 3.14
CA ILE A 25 -4.40 -47.62 3.23
C ILE A 25 -4.36 -46.39 2.33
N THR A 26 -3.81 -45.27 2.80
CA THR A 26 -3.75 -44.08 1.95
C THR A 26 -2.85 -44.34 0.71
N PRO A 27 -3.23 -43.89 -0.50
CA PRO A 27 -2.42 -44.06 -1.71
C PRO A 27 -0.98 -43.56 -1.55
N GLN A 28 -0.80 -42.48 -0.77
CA GLN A 28 0.52 -41.95 -0.42
C GLN A 28 1.39 -42.93 0.39
N THR A 29 0.78 -43.74 1.25
CA THR A 29 1.50 -44.76 2.02
C THR A 29 2.00 -45.87 1.11
N ILE A 30 1.16 -46.33 0.16
CA ILE A 30 1.53 -47.31 -0.85
C ILE A 30 2.70 -46.77 -1.71
N MET A 31 2.57 -45.56 -2.26
CA MET A 31 3.63 -44.90 -3.05
C MET A 31 4.93 -44.75 -2.27
N ARG A 32 4.86 -44.35 -0.99
CA ARG A 32 6.04 -44.19 -0.13
C ARG A 32 6.75 -45.52 0.10
N ARG A 33 6.00 -46.61 0.30
CA ARG A 33 6.57 -47.96 0.45
C ARG A 33 7.27 -48.41 -0.83
N LEU A 34 6.64 -48.21 -1.98
CA LEU A 34 7.21 -48.56 -3.29
C LEU A 34 8.48 -47.75 -3.61
N HIS A 35 8.49 -46.44 -3.36
CA HIS A 35 9.71 -45.62 -3.51
C HIS A 35 10.83 -46.02 -2.55
N GLY A 36 10.50 -46.63 -1.41
CA GLY A 36 11.47 -47.22 -0.48
C GLY A 36 11.98 -48.60 -0.90
N GLY A 37 11.60 -49.11 -2.08
CA GLY A 37 12.01 -50.43 -2.57
C GLY A 37 11.24 -51.60 -1.96
N ILE A 38 10.12 -51.35 -1.26
CA ILE A 38 9.25 -52.42 -0.75
C ILE A 38 8.47 -53.02 -1.93
N SER A 39 8.32 -54.35 -1.95
CA SER A 39 7.55 -55.05 -3.00
C SER A 39 6.08 -54.63 -2.99
N VAL A 40 5.41 -54.76 -4.15
CA VAL A 40 3.99 -54.40 -4.31
C VAL A 40 3.11 -55.13 -3.30
N GLU A 41 3.35 -56.42 -3.10
CA GLU A 41 2.61 -57.29 -2.17
C GLU A 41 2.67 -56.74 -0.74
N VAL A 42 3.89 -56.44 -0.24
CA VAL A 42 4.09 -55.90 1.11
C VAL A 42 3.59 -54.47 1.21
N ALA A 43 3.70 -53.69 0.12
CA ALA A 43 3.22 -52.31 0.08
C ALA A 43 1.71 -52.21 0.28
N ILE A 44 0.94 -53.15 -0.28
CA ILE A 44 -0.53 -53.21 -0.19
C ILE A 44 -0.98 -53.93 1.09
N CYS A 45 -0.36 -55.07 1.46
CA CYS A 45 -0.88 -55.88 2.58
C CYS A 45 -0.43 -55.42 3.97
N LYS A 46 0.63 -54.62 4.10
CA LYS A 46 1.13 -54.24 5.43
C LYS A 46 0.16 -53.24 6.11
N PRO A 47 -0.44 -53.57 7.27
CA PRO A 47 -1.35 -52.66 7.94
C PRO A 47 -0.64 -51.36 8.37
N ILE A 48 -1.40 -50.28 8.53
CA ILE A 48 -0.88 -49.04 9.10
C ILE A 48 -0.67 -49.28 10.60
N THR A 49 0.59 -49.34 11.04
CA THR A 49 0.92 -49.44 12.46
C THR A 49 0.63 -48.10 13.13
N ALA A 50 -0.47 -48.02 13.87
CA ALA A 50 -0.75 -46.89 14.75
C ALA A 50 0.34 -46.80 15.82
N ARG A 51 0.77 -45.58 16.18
CA ARG A 51 1.68 -45.42 17.31
C ARG A 51 0.91 -45.66 18.61
N PRO A 52 1.54 -46.23 19.66
CA PRO A 52 0.91 -46.28 20.98
C PRO A 52 0.47 -44.89 21.42
N GLY A 53 -0.83 -44.69 21.64
CA GLY A 53 -1.42 -43.39 21.98
C GLY A 53 -2.12 -42.66 20.82
N ASP A 54 -1.98 -43.11 19.57
CA ASP A 54 -2.81 -42.61 18.47
C ASP A 54 -4.25 -43.12 18.65
N GLN A 55 -5.12 -42.26 19.17
CA GLN A 55 -6.56 -42.51 19.16
C GLN A 55 -7.10 -42.13 17.78
N LEU A 56 -7.92 -43.00 17.18
CA LEU A 56 -8.74 -42.61 16.03
C LEU A 56 -9.51 -41.35 16.42
N PRO A 57 -9.53 -40.30 15.59
CA PRO A 57 -10.38 -39.16 15.87
C PRO A 57 -11.80 -39.72 16.06
N GLU A 58 -12.39 -39.44 17.22
CA GLU A 58 -13.77 -39.88 17.48
C GLU A 58 -14.60 -39.50 16.26
N PRO A 59 -15.47 -40.41 15.76
CA PRO A 59 -16.31 -40.10 14.62
C PRO A 59 -16.96 -38.77 14.94
N VAL A 60 -16.67 -37.75 14.13
CA VAL A 60 -17.24 -36.42 14.33
C VAL A 60 -18.71 -36.59 14.00
N VAL A 61 -19.49 -37.03 14.98
CA VAL A 61 -20.94 -36.97 14.96
C VAL A 61 -21.19 -35.49 14.86
N ALA A 62 -21.42 -35.02 13.64
CA ALA A 62 -21.60 -33.62 13.35
C ALA A 62 -22.78 -33.19 14.21
N ARG A 63 -22.49 -32.56 15.36
CA ARG A 63 -23.52 -31.95 16.19
C ARG A 63 -24.32 -31.10 15.22
N PRO A 64 -25.63 -31.33 15.06
CA PRO A 64 -26.42 -30.56 14.10
C PRO A 64 -26.15 -29.11 14.44
N ARG A 65 -25.49 -28.40 13.52
CA ARG A 65 -25.17 -26.99 13.73
C ARG A 65 -26.51 -26.33 13.98
N ALA A 66 -26.72 -25.81 15.19
CA ALA A 66 -27.91 -25.03 15.49
C ALA A 66 -28.00 -23.97 14.40
N ILE A 67 -28.98 -24.13 13.50
CA ILE A 67 -29.26 -23.14 12.46
C ILE A 67 -29.75 -21.94 13.26
N LYS A 68 -28.85 -20.98 13.50
CA LYS A 68 -29.24 -19.70 14.08
C LYS A 68 -30.28 -19.14 13.12
N LEU A 69 -31.57 -19.17 13.50
CA LEU A 69 -32.60 -18.50 12.72
C LEU A 69 -32.13 -17.07 12.51
N ALA A 70 -31.85 -16.72 11.26
CA ALA A 70 -31.40 -15.38 10.93
C ALA A 70 -32.50 -14.41 11.39
N LYS A 71 -32.11 -13.37 12.14
CA LYS A 71 -33.06 -12.32 12.52
C LYS A 71 -33.76 -11.81 11.25
N PRO A 72 -35.10 -11.64 11.26
CA PRO A 72 -35.81 -11.14 10.10
C PRO A 72 -35.20 -9.80 9.68
N ARG A 73 -34.87 -9.67 8.39
CA ARG A 73 -34.32 -8.41 7.86
C ARG A 73 -35.45 -7.38 7.83
N VAL A 74 -35.35 -6.35 8.67
CA VAL A 74 -36.23 -5.18 8.58
C VAL A 74 -35.90 -4.47 7.27
N VAL A 75 -36.90 -4.29 6.41
CA VAL A 75 -36.74 -3.60 5.12
C VAL A 75 -37.07 -2.12 5.32
N ASP A 76 -36.11 -1.24 5.07
CA ASP A 76 -36.30 0.20 5.20
C ASP A 76 -37.26 0.73 4.14
N ARG A 77 -38.27 1.50 4.57
CA ARG A 77 -39.24 2.20 3.72
C ARG A 77 -38.96 3.69 3.70
N TYR A 78 -39.11 4.29 2.52
CA TYR A 78 -38.78 5.69 2.28
C TYR A 78 -40.00 6.45 1.73
N ILE A 79 -40.34 7.57 2.38
CA ILE A 79 -41.50 8.40 2.03
C ILE A 79 -41.06 9.54 1.11
N TYR A 80 -41.71 9.67 -0.05
CA TYR A 80 -41.55 10.79 -0.97
C TYR A 80 -42.83 11.07 -1.74
N GLY A 81 -43.24 12.35 -1.80
CA GLY A 81 -44.45 12.74 -2.51
C GLY A 81 -45.73 12.05 -1.99
N GLY A 82 -45.81 11.79 -0.68
CA GLY A 82 -46.95 11.11 -0.05
C GLY A 82 -46.99 9.59 -0.24
N LYS A 83 -46.04 9.00 -0.99
CA LYS A 83 -45.95 7.55 -1.20
C LYS A 83 -44.81 6.95 -0.37
N SER A 84 -45.01 5.76 0.17
CA SER A 84 -44.03 5.02 0.98
C SER A 84 -43.66 3.71 0.29
N HIS A 85 -42.45 3.65 -0.26
CA HIS A 85 -41.95 2.50 -1.02
C HIS A 85 -40.59 2.04 -0.50
N THR A 86 -40.28 0.77 -0.76
CA THR A 86 -38.92 0.23 -0.55
C THR A 86 -37.97 0.72 -1.65
N VAL A 87 -36.66 0.58 -1.45
CA VAL A 87 -35.68 0.97 -2.49
C VAL A 87 -35.89 0.17 -3.78
N THR A 88 -36.31 -1.09 -3.68
CA THR A 88 -36.59 -1.94 -4.85
C THR A 88 -37.82 -1.43 -5.61
N GLU A 89 -38.90 -1.13 -4.91
CA GLU A 89 -40.11 -0.56 -5.52
C GLU A 89 -39.83 0.81 -6.16
N TRP A 90 -39.07 1.69 -5.49
CA TRP A 90 -38.65 2.96 -6.08
C TRP A 90 -37.76 2.77 -7.32
N ALA A 91 -36.90 1.74 -7.33
CA ALA A 91 -36.06 1.40 -8.47
C ALA A 91 -36.88 0.98 -9.69
N GLU A 92 -37.92 0.16 -9.48
CA GLU A 92 -38.86 -0.24 -10.53
C GLU A 92 -39.65 0.96 -11.08
N LEU A 93 -40.17 1.83 -10.19
CA LEU A 93 -40.95 3.00 -10.59
C LEU A 93 -40.14 4.05 -11.36
N THR A 94 -38.86 4.23 -11.04
CA THR A 94 -38.02 5.30 -11.62
C THR A 94 -37.04 4.81 -12.70
N GLY A 95 -36.84 3.51 -12.83
CA GLY A 95 -35.83 2.91 -13.70
C GLY A 95 -34.38 3.20 -13.27
N ILE A 96 -34.16 3.56 -12.01
CA ILE A 96 -32.82 3.78 -11.43
C ILE A 96 -32.42 2.51 -10.68
N SER A 97 -31.18 2.04 -10.85
CA SER A 97 -30.77 0.83 -10.14
C SER A 97 -30.90 0.97 -8.61
N PRO A 98 -31.34 -0.09 -7.90
CA PRO A 98 -31.47 -0.03 -6.44
C PRO A 98 -30.13 0.24 -5.76
N GLU A 99 -29.02 -0.17 -6.37
CA GLU A 99 -27.68 0.09 -5.85
C GLU A 99 -27.31 1.58 -5.95
N THR A 100 -27.65 2.23 -7.07
CA THR A 100 -27.50 3.67 -7.22
C THR A 100 -28.29 4.42 -6.15
N MET A 101 -29.53 3.99 -5.87
CA MET A 101 -30.34 4.58 -4.81
C MET A 101 -29.74 4.39 -3.42
N ARG A 102 -29.33 3.16 -3.07
CA ARG A 102 -28.65 2.88 -1.79
C ARG A 102 -27.39 3.71 -1.61
N SER A 103 -26.57 3.82 -2.66
CA SER A 103 -25.39 4.66 -2.65
C SER A 103 -25.73 6.13 -2.39
N ARG A 104 -26.82 6.65 -2.98
CA ARG A 104 -27.25 8.04 -2.78
C ARG A 104 -27.78 8.28 -1.37
N ILE A 105 -28.59 7.35 -0.84
CA ILE A 105 -29.10 7.39 0.54
C ILE A 105 -27.94 7.33 1.53
N LYS A 106 -26.98 6.42 1.32
CA LYS A 106 -25.77 6.30 2.15
C LYS A 106 -24.88 7.54 2.11
N ALA A 107 -24.87 8.27 1.00
CA ALA A 107 -24.17 9.55 0.86
C ALA A 107 -24.96 10.73 1.47
N GLY A 108 -26.18 10.51 1.98
CA GLY A 108 -27.00 11.53 2.63
C GLY A 108 -27.73 12.45 1.65
N HIS A 109 -27.94 12.04 0.40
CA HIS A 109 -28.71 12.85 -0.55
C HIS A 109 -30.20 12.90 -0.16
N PRO A 110 -30.87 14.06 -0.35
CA PRO A 110 -32.31 14.14 -0.14
C PRO A 110 -33.04 13.22 -1.12
N MET A 111 -34.19 12.67 -0.72
CA MET A 111 -34.93 11.67 -1.50
C MET A 111 -35.29 12.15 -2.92
N LYS A 112 -35.56 13.45 -3.09
CA LYS A 112 -35.73 14.08 -4.41
C LYS A 112 -34.57 13.81 -5.38
N ASP A 113 -33.34 13.89 -4.87
CA ASP A 113 -32.12 13.65 -5.66
C ASP A 113 -31.84 12.16 -5.82
N VAL A 114 -32.24 11.33 -4.83
CA VAL A 114 -32.16 9.87 -4.93
C VAL A 114 -32.97 9.37 -6.13
N LEU A 115 -34.18 9.91 -6.33
CA LEU A 115 -35.12 9.53 -7.38
C LEU A 115 -34.86 10.23 -8.74
N ARG A 116 -33.88 11.12 -8.83
CA ARG A 116 -33.54 11.82 -10.08
C ARG A 116 -32.83 10.88 -11.07
N LYS A 117 -33.40 10.73 -12.27
CA LYS A 117 -32.80 9.92 -13.35
C LYS A 117 -31.50 10.55 -13.87
N GLY A 118 -30.52 9.71 -14.19
CA GLY A 118 -29.19 10.13 -14.66
C GLY A 118 -28.15 10.24 -13.56
N THR A 119 -26.92 10.60 -13.92
CA THR A 119 -25.81 10.78 -12.98
C THR A 119 -26.00 12.10 -12.25
N LEU A 120 -26.18 12.07 -10.92
CA LEU A 120 -26.08 13.29 -10.13
C LEU A 120 -24.72 13.93 -10.45
N PRO A 121 -24.65 15.26 -10.68
CA PRO A 121 -23.37 15.91 -10.92
C PRO A 121 -22.44 15.45 -9.80
N LYS A 122 -21.33 14.81 -10.19
CA LYS A 122 -20.29 14.39 -9.25
C LYS A 122 -19.79 15.69 -8.62
N GLY A 123 -20.45 16.16 -7.57
CA GLY A 123 -19.92 17.20 -6.72
C GLY A 123 -18.52 16.72 -6.41
N ARG A 124 -17.51 17.50 -6.83
CA ARG A 124 -16.08 17.15 -6.71
C ARG A 124 -15.95 16.42 -5.41
N ARG A 125 -15.63 15.11 -5.45
CA ARG A 125 -15.64 14.25 -4.25
C ARG A 125 -14.91 15.02 -3.17
N SER A 126 -15.67 15.67 -2.30
CA SER A 126 -15.07 16.43 -1.25
C SER A 126 -14.64 15.33 -0.32
N HIS A 127 -13.35 15.07 -0.32
CA HIS A 127 -12.72 14.20 0.66
C HIS A 127 -12.92 14.73 2.10
N PHE A 128 -13.74 15.79 2.28
CA PHE A 128 -14.52 16.11 3.49
C PHE A 128 -15.49 15.00 3.90
N LYS A 129 -14.96 13.81 4.15
CA LYS A 129 -15.47 13.01 5.25
C LYS A 129 -14.97 13.70 6.53
N GLY A 130 -15.70 14.71 7.00
CA GLY A 130 -15.39 15.43 8.24
C GLY A 130 -15.32 16.96 8.12
N ILE A 131 -16.49 17.63 8.03
CA ILE A 131 -16.62 18.99 8.62
C ILE A 131 -16.69 18.86 10.17
N GLY A 132 -16.65 17.64 10.70
CA GLY A 132 -16.34 17.38 12.10
C GLY A 132 -14.87 17.67 12.40
N GLN A 133 -14.63 18.84 12.96
CA GLN A 133 -13.39 19.25 13.63
C GLN A 133 -12.13 19.31 12.74
N ARG A 134 -12.00 20.40 11.96
CA ARG A 134 -10.65 20.88 11.61
C ARG A 134 -9.92 21.11 12.93
N ARG A 135 -8.92 20.27 13.23
CA ARG A 135 -8.05 20.51 14.39
C ARG A 135 -7.55 21.95 14.31
N PRO A 136 -7.69 22.75 15.39
CA PRO A 136 -7.21 24.12 15.36
C PRO A 136 -5.74 24.13 14.96
N ALA A 137 -5.36 25.09 14.11
CA ALA A 137 -3.98 25.21 13.66
C ALA A 137 -3.07 25.37 14.88
N LYS A 138 -2.07 24.50 15.01
CA LYS A 138 -1.10 24.58 16.12
C LYS A 138 -0.33 25.90 16.00
N LEU A 139 -0.43 26.73 17.03
CA LEU A 139 0.28 28.01 17.14
C LEU A 139 1.60 27.81 17.89
N TYR A 140 2.57 28.67 17.58
CA TYR A 140 3.90 28.66 18.17
C TYR A 140 4.22 30.08 18.66
N THR A 141 4.70 30.16 19.89
CA THR A 141 5.09 31.40 20.54
C THR A 141 6.60 31.59 20.42
N VAL A 142 7.03 32.72 19.86
CA VAL A 142 8.43 33.14 19.75
C VAL A 142 8.49 34.62 20.11
N ASN A 143 9.39 34.99 21.03
CA ASN A 143 9.55 36.37 21.49
C ASN A 143 8.22 37.05 21.90
N GLY A 144 7.35 36.31 22.60
CA GLY A 144 6.04 36.80 23.06
C GLY A 144 4.94 36.89 22.00
N MET A 145 5.23 36.60 20.72
CA MET A 145 4.22 36.58 19.66
C MET A 145 3.75 35.15 19.39
N THR A 146 2.44 34.91 19.39
CA THR A 146 1.85 33.59 19.10
C THR A 146 1.27 33.58 17.69
N ARG A 147 1.92 32.87 16.76
CA ARG A 147 1.54 32.84 15.34
C ARG A 147 1.55 31.42 14.77
N SER A 148 1.03 31.27 13.56
CA SER A 148 0.99 29.98 12.85
C SER A 148 2.37 29.58 12.34
N LEU A 149 2.58 28.28 12.11
CA LEU A 149 3.83 27.79 11.53
C LEU A 149 4.11 28.38 10.14
N SER A 150 3.07 28.67 9.36
CA SER A 150 3.22 29.32 8.04
C SER A 150 3.79 30.71 8.18
N TYR A 151 3.22 31.51 9.08
CA TYR A 151 3.68 32.88 9.30
C TYR A 151 5.17 32.93 9.67
N TRP A 152 5.59 32.07 10.60
CA TRP A 152 6.99 31.99 11.01
C TRP A 152 7.92 31.48 9.90
N ALA A 153 7.43 30.56 9.05
CA ALA A 153 8.17 30.06 7.91
C ALA A 153 8.41 31.17 6.88
N ASP A 154 7.35 31.93 6.55
CA ASP A 154 7.41 33.07 5.62
C ASP A 154 8.33 34.17 6.16
N GLN A 155 8.21 34.51 7.45
CA GLN A 155 9.03 35.54 8.10
C GLN A 155 10.52 35.20 8.13
N ALA A 156 10.88 33.93 8.28
CA ALA A 156 12.27 33.48 8.29
C ALA A 156 12.80 33.08 6.90
N GLY A 157 11.99 33.16 5.84
CA GLY A 157 12.37 32.72 4.50
C GLY A 157 12.64 31.21 4.40
N ILE A 158 12.07 30.40 5.30
CA ILE A 158 12.26 28.94 5.35
C ILE A 158 10.99 28.26 4.86
N GLN A 159 11.11 27.20 4.06
CA GLN A 159 9.96 26.40 3.66
C GLN A 159 9.24 25.80 4.89
N GLN A 160 7.94 26.03 5.03
CA GLN A 160 7.10 25.47 6.11
C GLN A 160 7.35 23.97 6.41
N PRO A 161 7.47 23.05 5.43
CA PRO A 161 7.77 21.64 5.71
C PRO A 161 9.15 21.42 6.36
N THR A 162 10.16 22.26 6.06
CA THR A 162 11.47 22.23 6.71
C THR A 162 11.36 22.61 8.17
N LEU A 163 10.67 23.71 8.47
CA LEU A 163 10.42 24.17 9.84
C LEU A 163 9.64 23.11 10.65
N ARG A 164 8.61 22.51 10.05
CA ARG A 164 7.85 21.40 10.65
C ARG A 164 8.74 20.20 10.99
N ARG A 165 9.67 19.84 10.09
CA ARG A 165 10.59 18.71 10.31
C ARG A 165 11.56 18.99 11.46
N ARG A 166 12.06 20.22 11.59
CA ARG A 166 12.93 20.64 12.70
C ARG A 166 12.23 20.50 14.05
N ILE A 167 11.01 21.03 14.16
CA ILE A 167 10.19 20.90 15.37
C ILE A 167 9.89 19.44 15.70
N LYS A 168 9.57 18.61 14.69
CA LYS A 168 9.33 17.17 14.89
C LYS A 168 10.56 16.42 15.42
N ARG A 169 11.77 16.92 15.15
CA ARG A 169 13.04 16.38 15.66
C ARG A 169 13.39 16.90 17.06
N GLY A 170 12.51 17.68 17.69
CA GLY A 170 12.72 18.24 19.03
C GLY A 170 13.48 19.56 19.07
N VAL A 171 13.80 20.15 17.91
CA VAL A 171 14.42 21.49 17.84
C VAL A 171 13.41 22.53 18.30
N THR A 172 13.82 23.45 19.17
CA THR A 172 12.94 24.53 19.65
C THR A 172 12.58 25.47 18.51
N MET A 173 11.46 26.19 18.62
CA MET A 173 10.99 27.07 17.54
C MET A 173 12.01 28.17 17.22
N GLU A 174 12.63 28.77 18.24
CA GLU A 174 13.67 29.80 18.11
C GLU A 174 14.90 29.28 17.36
N GLN A 175 15.43 28.12 17.79
CA GLN A 175 16.54 27.46 17.09
C GLN A 175 16.16 27.09 15.66
N ALA A 176 14.93 26.62 15.45
CA ALA A 176 14.46 26.22 14.14
C ALA A 176 14.32 27.42 13.17
N LEU A 177 14.15 28.64 13.66
CA LEU A 177 14.18 29.87 12.88
C LEU A 177 15.62 30.39 12.67
N ALA A 178 16.49 30.25 13.67
CA ALA A 178 17.88 30.68 13.61
C ALA A 178 18.74 29.87 12.63
N VAL A 179 18.40 28.58 12.40
CA VAL A 179 19.13 27.73 11.45
C VAL A 179 18.81 28.19 10.02
N THR A 180 19.62 29.11 9.49
CA THR A 180 19.79 29.31 8.05
C THR A 180 20.06 27.95 7.42
N LEU A 181 19.62 27.72 6.18
CA LEU A 181 19.84 26.46 5.48
C LEU A 181 21.34 26.16 5.48
N GLY A 182 21.80 25.38 6.46
CA GLY A 182 23.18 24.93 6.54
C GLY A 182 23.51 24.38 5.18
N GLU A 183 24.53 24.97 4.57
CA GLU A 183 25.03 24.57 3.27
C GLU A 183 25.12 23.06 3.32
N ARG A 184 24.34 22.38 2.48
CA ARG A 184 24.38 20.92 2.41
C ARG A 184 25.73 20.58 1.83
N THR A 185 26.75 20.54 2.68
CA THR A 185 28.05 20.02 2.33
C THR A 185 27.80 18.59 1.91
N ARG A 186 27.98 18.33 0.62
CA ARG A 186 27.88 16.97 0.09
C ARG A 186 28.97 16.21 0.81
N ALA A 187 28.61 15.18 1.58
CA ALA A 187 29.59 14.36 2.28
C ALA A 187 30.58 13.81 1.23
N VAL A 188 31.85 14.15 1.44
CA VAL A 188 32.95 13.69 0.60
C VAL A 188 33.55 12.47 1.29
N HIS A 189 33.85 11.45 0.52
CA HIS A 189 34.43 10.21 1.01
C HIS A 189 35.80 10.00 0.37
N THR A 190 36.80 9.75 1.21
CA THR A 190 38.18 9.52 0.77
C THR A 190 38.44 8.03 0.60
N ILE A 191 38.90 7.62 -0.57
CA ILE A 191 39.38 6.27 -0.87
C ILE A 191 40.74 6.43 -1.55
N ASP A 192 41.77 5.75 -1.02
CA ASP A 192 43.14 5.74 -1.54
C ASP A 192 43.70 7.15 -1.83
N GLY A 193 43.45 8.10 -0.92
CA GLY A 193 43.92 9.48 -1.02
C GLY A 193 43.09 10.39 -1.94
N THR A 194 42.05 9.88 -2.60
CA THR A 194 41.14 10.69 -3.42
C THR A 194 39.81 10.94 -2.71
N SER A 195 39.43 12.20 -2.54
CA SER A 195 38.19 12.60 -1.88
C SER A 195 37.13 12.97 -2.92
N LYS A 196 36.06 12.18 -3.02
CA LYS A 196 34.95 12.40 -3.96
C LYS A 196 33.59 12.24 -3.28
N THR A 197 32.56 12.87 -3.81
CA THR A 197 31.17 12.61 -3.38
C THR A 197 30.71 11.22 -3.85
N LEU A 198 29.67 10.68 -3.23
CA LEU A 198 29.10 9.39 -3.68
C LEU A 198 28.64 9.39 -5.14
N HIS A 199 28.22 10.54 -5.68
CA HIS A 199 27.89 10.66 -7.12
C HIS A 199 29.14 10.52 -7.98
N GLU A 200 30.18 11.28 -7.67
CA GLU A 200 31.46 11.23 -8.38
C GLU A 200 32.13 9.85 -8.27
N TRP A 201 31.96 9.15 -7.14
CA TRP A 201 32.40 7.75 -6.99
C TRP A 201 31.61 6.78 -7.86
N ALA A 202 30.29 6.99 -8.00
CA ALA A 202 29.47 6.19 -8.88
C ALA A 202 29.86 6.40 -10.35
N ASP A 203 30.10 7.66 -10.74
CA ASP A 203 30.57 8.03 -12.07
C ASP A 203 31.97 7.44 -12.34
N HIS A 204 32.89 7.51 -11.37
CA HIS A 204 34.22 6.90 -11.46
C HIS A 204 34.18 5.38 -11.62
N ALA A 205 33.24 4.70 -10.97
CA ALA A 205 33.04 3.25 -11.09
C ALA A 205 32.21 2.83 -12.32
N GLY A 206 31.70 3.78 -13.10
CA GLY A 206 30.82 3.50 -14.24
C GLY A 206 29.47 2.89 -13.84
N ILE A 207 28.99 3.15 -12.62
CA ILE A 207 27.72 2.62 -12.09
C ILE A 207 26.74 3.74 -11.77
N LYS A 208 25.44 3.42 -11.80
CA LYS A 208 24.42 4.37 -11.35
C LYS A 208 24.55 4.62 -9.85
N TYR A 209 24.40 5.87 -9.41
CA TYR A 209 24.41 6.27 -7.99
C TYR A 209 23.56 5.36 -7.08
N ASN A 210 22.34 5.04 -7.50
CA ASN A 210 21.44 4.16 -6.72
C ASN A 210 22.00 2.73 -6.55
N ALA A 211 22.77 2.23 -7.53
CA ALA A 211 23.41 0.93 -7.42
C ALA A 211 24.54 0.95 -6.38
N LEU A 212 25.32 2.05 -6.33
CA LEU A 212 26.33 2.26 -5.29
C LEU A 212 25.69 2.33 -3.89
N ILE A 213 24.63 3.13 -3.71
CA ILE A 213 23.90 3.22 -2.44
C ILE A 213 23.33 1.86 -2.00
N ALA A 214 22.75 1.10 -2.94
CA ALA A 214 22.22 -0.23 -2.63
C ALA A 214 23.31 -1.22 -2.18
N ARG A 215 24.55 -1.07 -2.65
CA ARG A 215 25.69 -1.88 -2.20
C ARG A 215 26.09 -1.53 -0.78
N ILE A 216 26.16 -0.23 -0.45
CA ILE A 216 26.48 0.26 0.90
C ILE A 216 25.40 -0.15 1.90
N HIS A 217 24.12 -0.02 1.55
CA HIS A 217 23.01 -0.43 2.42
C HIS A 217 22.96 -1.96 2.67
N LYS A 218 23.61 -2.76 1.82
CA LYS A 218 23.80 -4.20 2.04
C LYS A 218 25.00 -4.52 2.94
N GLY A 219 25.61 -3.50 3.56
CA GLY A 219 26.72 -3.65 4.51
C GLY A 219 28.12 -3.64 3.90
N ARG A 220 28.26 -3.35 2.60
CA ARG A 220 29.59 -3.26 1.96
C ARG A 220 30.26 -1.94 2.26
N SER A 221 31.59 -1.96 2.34
CA SER A 221 32.38 -0.73 2.42
C SER A 221 32.29 0.05 1.10
N LEU A 222 32.53 1.37 1.16
CA LEU A 222 32.50 2.20 -0.05
C LEU A 222 33.55 1.75 -1.07
N ALA A 223 34.76 1.41 -0.61
CA ALA A 223 35.84 0.92 -1.47
C ALA A 223 35.47 -0.38 -2.18
N GLU A 224 34.91 -1.36 -1.46
CA GLU A 224 34.43 -2.62 -2.03
C GLU A 224 33.28 -2.38 -3.04
N ALA A 225 32.37 -1.47 -2.71
CA ALA A 225 31.23 -1.15 -3.55
C ALA A 225 31.62 -0.49 -4.89
N VAL A 226 32.69 0.32 -4.89
CA VAL A 226 33.30 0.94 -6.08
C VAL A 226 34.06 -0.12 -6.90
N ALA A 227 34.86 -0.97 -6.25
CA ALA A 227 35.69 -1.99 -6.91
C ALA A 227 34.89 -3.01 -7.73
N MET A 228 33.64 -3.32 -7.34
CA MET A 228 32.79 -4.24 -8.09
C MET A 228 32.37 -3.75 -9.49
N GLY A 229 32.51 -2.45 -9.81
CA GLY A 229 32.20 -1.90 -11.14
C GLY A 229 30.77 -2.14 -11.63
N ALA A 230 30.51 -1.92 -12.92
CA ALA A 230 29.20 -2.21 -13.53
C ALA A 230 28.95 -3.72 -13.64
N PRO A 231 27.71 -4.20 -13.39
CA PRO A 231 27.38 -5.58 -13.71
C PRO A 231 27.63 -5.79 -15.21
N LYS A 232 28.40 -6.83 -15.56
CA LYS A 232 28.60 -7.23 -16.96
C LYS A 232 27.21 -7.32 -17.60
N PRO A 233 26.94 -6.57 -18.69
CA PRO A 233 25.66 -6.68 -19.35
C PRO A 233 25.53 -8.14 -19.80
N LEU A 234 24.44 -8.80 -19.41
CA LEU A 234 24.07 -10.11 -19.94
C LEU A 234 23.57 -9.90 -21.38
N THR A 235 24.44 -9.41 -22.26
CA THR A 235 24.20 -9.40 -23.69
C THR A 235 24.47 -10.80 -24.21
N ASN A 236 23.40 -11.57 -24.32
CA ASN A 236 23.23 -12.73 -25.19
C ASN A 236 24.47 -13.63 -25.34
N LEU A 237 24.67 -14.56 -24.39
CA LEU A 237 25.20 -15.88 -24.75
C LEU A 237 24.17 -16.53 -25.67
N ARG A 238 24.23 -16.20 -26.96
CA ARG A 238 23.66 -17.02 -28.01
C ARG A 238 24.55 -18.25 -28.06
N LEU A 239 24.13 -19.30 -27.36
CA LEU A 239 24.64 -20.66 -27.57
C LEU A 239 24.50 -20.94 -29.06
N GLU A 240 25.61 -20.89 -29.78
CA GLU A 240 25.72 -21.41 -31.14
C GLU A 240 25.59 -22.93 -31.01
N ILE A 241 24.36 -23.41 -31.13
CA ILE A 241 24.08 -24.81 -31.44
C ILE A 241 24.44 -24.95 -32.92
N GLU A 242 25.66 -25.42 -33.17
CA GLU A 242 26.12 -25.91 -34.48
C GLU A 242 25.07 -26.90 -35.05
N PRO A 243 24.47 -26.65 -36.22
CA PRO A 243 23.64 -27.64 -36.87
C PRO A 243 24.52 -28.73 -37.51
N ASP A 244 24.28 -29.97 -37.09
CA ASP A 244 24.84 -31.20 -37.65
C ASP A 244 24.86 -31.19 -39.19
N VAL A 245 26.06 -31.38 -39.73
CA VAL A 245 26.33 -31.51 -41.17
C VAL A 245 25.95 -32.91 -41.64
N ASN A 246 24.93 -32.98 -42.51
CA ASN A 246 24.58 -34.18 -43.27
C ASN A 246 25.30 -34.13 -44.64
N PRO A 247 26.04 -35.16 -45.09
CA PRO A 247 26.86 -35.08 -46.30
C PRO A 247 26.13 -35.62 -47.53
N HIS A 248 25.79 -34.76 -48.49
CA HIS A 248 25.63 -35.22 -49.87
C HIS A 248 25.89 -34.11 -50.89
N THR A 249 26.80 -34.43 -51.83
CA THR A 249 26.99 -33.85 -53.17
C THR A 249 27.36 -32.35 -53.21
N GLY A 250 28.44 -31.88 -53.83
CA GLY A 250 29.22 -32.40 -54.93
C GLY A 250 29.54 -31.20 -55.84
N ASN A 251 30.83 -31.00 -56.11
CA ASN A 251 31.41 -30.30 -57.25
C ASN A 251 31.80 -28.80 -57.12
N ALA A 252 33.08 -28.61 -57.47
CA ALA A 252 33.69 -27.50 -58.21
C ALA A 252 34.23 -26.25 -57.48
N LYS A 253 35.57 -26.26 -57.35
CA LYS A 253 36.56 -25.26 -57.81
C LYS A 253 36.54 -23.86 -57.18
N GLY A 254 37.67 -23.49 -56.57
CA GLY A 254 38.04 -22.09 -56.36
C GLY A 254 39.08 -21.92 -55.26
N GLU A 255 40.35 -21.95 -55.65
CA GLU A 255 41.53 -21.67 -54.85
C GLU A 255 41.46 -20.26 -54.21
N HIS A 256 41.77 -20.12 -52.92
CA HIS A 256 42.75 -19.12 -52.50
C HIS A 256 43.26 -19.37 -51.08
N THR A 257 44.56 -19.13 -50.96
CA THR A 257 45.52 -19.49 -49.94
C THR A 257 45.59 -18.55 -48.73
N GLN A 258 45.95 -19.17 -47.59
CA GLN A 258 46.88 -18.71 -46.54
C GLN A 258 46.46 -17.61 -45.54
N GLY A 259 46.68 -17.93 -44.25
CA GLY A 259 46.69 -16.93 -43.18
C GLY A 259 46.58 -17.49 -41.75
N LEU A 260 47.41 -18.49 -41.39
CA LEU A 260 47.63 -18.92 -40.00
C LEU A 260 48.24 -17.77 -39.19
N ALA A 261 47.61 -17.38 -38.08
CA ALA A 261 48.26 -16.65 -36.99
C ALA A 261 47.79 -17.24 -35.66
N VAL A 262 48.60 -18.18 -35.15
CA VAL A 262 48.57 -18.71 -33.79
C VAL A 262 49.18 -17.63 -32.89
N PHE A 263 48.43 -17.11 -31.92
CA PHE A 263 49.00 -16.38 -30.79
C PHE A 263 48.70 -17.12 -29.50
N ALA A 264 49.79 -17.46 -28.81
CA ALA A 264 49.86 -18.27 -27.62
C ALA A 264 49.18 -17.62 -26.40
N LEU A 265 48.47 -18.46 -25.65
CA LEU A 265 48.13 -18.22 -24.25
C LEU A 265 49.38 -18.46 -23.41
N SER A 266 49.78 -17.46 -22.61
CA SER A 266 50.72 -17.65 -21.52
C SER A 266 49.98 -17.60 -20.20
N ASP A 267 50.03 -18.72 -19.50
CA ASP A 267 49.69 -18.90 -18.08
C ASP A 267 50.53 -17.99 -17.18
N VAL A 268 49.89 -17.41 -16.16
CA VAL A 268 50.59 -16.93 -14.95
C VAL A 268 49.88 -17.50 -13.72
N HIS A 269 50.62 -18.35 -13.02
CA HIS A 269 50.27 -18.97 -11.74
C HIS A 269 50.41 -17.99 -10.56
N HIS A 270 49.46 -18.12 -9.64
CA HIS A 270 49.54 -18.12 -8.17
C HIS A 270 50.52 -17.18 -7.44
N GLY A 271 49.96 -16.34 -6.57
CA GLY A 271 50.66 -15.69 -5.46
C GLY A 271 49.70 -15.35 -4.31
N ARG A 272 49.40 -16.35 -3.49
CA ARG A 272 48.65 -16.25 -2.23
C ARG A 272 49.58 -15.64 -1.17
N LYS A 273 49.21 -14.52 -0.56
CA LYS A 273 49.80 -14.04 0.70
C LYS A 273 48.69 -13.84 1.72
N GLU A 274 48.79 -14.63 2.78
CA GLU A 274 48.11 -14.43 4.05
C GLU A 274 48.89 -13.34 4.80
N GLU A 275 48.20 -12.30 5.26
CA GLU A 275 48.66 -11.46 6.36
C GLU A 275 47.50 -11.28 7.33
N GLU A 276 47.62 -12.01 8.43
CA GLU A 276 47.16 -11.63 9.77
C GLU A 276 47.46 -10.16 10.06
N CYS A 277 46.48 -9.43 10.60
CA CYS A 277 46.78 -8.37 11.54
C CYS A 277 45.67 -8.25 12.58
N SER A 278 46.12 -8.27 13.82
CA SER A 278 45.42 -8.31 15.09
C SER A 278 44.60 -7.06 15.43
N ASP A 279 43.65 -7.30 16.33
CA ASP A 279 43.24 -6.46 17.46
C ASP A 279 43.62 -4.98 17.46
N ASP A 280 42.63 -4.10 17.57
CA ASP A 280 42.62 -3.20 18.72
C ASP A 280 41.25 -2.59 19.04
N LYS A 281 40.94 -2.66 20.34
CA LYS A 281 39.84 -2.01 21.03
C LYS A 281 40.07 -0.50 21.07
N CYS A 282 39.04 0.29 20.78
CA CYS A 282 38.86 1.60 21.41
C CYS A 282 37.40 1.77 21.81
N ASP A 283 37.10 1.33 23.04
CA ASP A 283 36.14 2.02 23.89
C ASP A 283 36.71 3.42 24.16
N ASP A 284 35.97 4.48 23.86
CA ASP A 284 36.21 5.74 24.56
C ASP A 284 34.92 6.48 24.87
N GLN A 285 34.84 6.74 26.16
CA GLN A 285 33.75 7.32 26.91
C GLN A 285 33.84 8.84 26.79
N TYR A 286 32.73 9.51 26.49
CA TYR A 286 32.56 10.92 26.84
C TYR A 286 31.37 11.07 27.78
N ALA A 287 31.70 11.02 29.07
CA ALA A 287 30.89 11.52 30.16
C ALA A 287 31.60 12.73 30.77
N THR A 288 30.98 13.91 30.68
CA THR A 288 31.24 15.13 31.47
C THR A 288 30.18 16.15 31.03
N ALA A 289 29.53 16.96 31.86
CA ALA A 289 29.36 17.06 33.30
C ALA A 289 28.20 18.06 33.49
N ALA A 290 27.31 17.80 34.44
CA ALA A 290 26.32 18.77 34.90
C ALA A 290 26.96 19.70 35.95
N PRO A 291 26.50 20.97 36.07
CA PRO A 291 26.65 21.71 37.32
C PRO A 291 25.38 21.65 38.18
N THR A 292 25.58 21.15 39.40
CA THR A 292 24.80 21.36 40.64
C THR A 292 24.63 22.86 40.96
N ALA A 293 23.41 23.31 41.24
CA ALA A 293 22.82 23.59 42.58
C ALA A 293 23.34 24.88 43.26
N ASP A 294 22.43 25.86 43.43
CA ASP A 294 22.09 26.54 44.69
C ASP A 294 21.06 27.65 44.39
N SER A 295 19.84 27.56 44.90
CA SER A 295 19.38 27.98 46.24
C SER A 295 19.11 29.49 46.29
N ILE A 296 17.85 29.89 46.54
CA ILE A 296 17.44 30.95 47.48
C ILE A 296 15.94 31.29 47.31
N VAL A 297 15.21 30.93 48.38
CA VAL A 297 14.16 31.68 49.09
C VAL A 297 12.83 31.97 48.39
N GLY A 298 11.80 31.30 48.92
CA GLY A 298 10.41 31.62 48.68
C GLY A 298 9.93 32.87 49.43
N ILE A 299 8.87 33.47 48.91
CA ILE A 299 7.95 34.31 49.68
C ILE A 299 6.53 33.90 49.29
N THR A 300 5.79 33.55 50.34
CA THR A 300 4.37 33.26 50.47
C THR A 300 3.48 34.45 50.10
N THR A 301 2.39 34.18 49.33
CA THR A 301 0.95 34.61 49.45
C THR A 301 0.56 36.00 50.04
N PRO A 302 -0.70 36.51 49.94
CA PRO A 302 -1.91 36.06 49.22
C PRO A 302 -2.78 37.20 48.58
N HIS A 303 -3.89 36.77 47.94
CA HIS A 303 -5.23 37.40 47.84
C HIS A 303 -5.39 38.86 47.38
N SER A 304 -6.20 39.08 46.33
CA SER A 304 -7.49 39.79 46.47
C SER A 304 -8.23 39.90 45.14
N ASN A 305 -9.52 39.58 45.19
CA ASN A 305 -10.54 39.88 44.20
C ASN A 305 -10.79 41.39 44.16
N HIS A 306 -10.94 41.98 42.97
CA HIS A 306 -11.81 43.15 42.83
C HIS A 306 -12.51 43.16 41.47
N SER A 307 -13.81 42.89 41.56
CA SER A 307 -14.85 43.39 40.67
C SER A 307 -14.76 44.92 40.55
N ASN A 308 -14.85 45.47 39.34
CA ASN A 308 -15.62 46.68 39.02
C ASN A 308 -15.44 47.02 37.53
N GLN A 309 -16.51 46.94 36.75
CA GLN A 309 -17.42 48.03 36.41
C GLN A 309 -17.06 48.64 35.05
N ASN A 310 -17.94 48.31 34.12
CA ASN A 310 -18.22 49.06 32.91
C ASN A 310 -18.69 50.47 33.29
N PRO A 311 -18.38 51.48 32.47
CA PRO A 311 -19.34 52.54 32.24
C PRO A 311 -19.70 52.64 30.76
N ASP A 312 -21.01 52.53 30.54
CA ASP A 312 -21.72 53.13 29.43
C ASP A 312 -21.32 54.60 29.26
N SER A 313 -21.20 55.06 28.01
CA SER A 313 -22.18 56.00 27.43
C SER A 313 -21.61 56.79 26.27
N ALA A 314 -22.38 56.76 25.17
CA ALA A 314 -22.67 57.91 24.30
C ALA A 314 -21.52 58.35 23.35
N ARG A 315 -21.74 58.73 22.09
CA ARG A 315 -22.96 59.17 21.39
C ARG A 315 -22.60 59.45 19.90
N LEU A 316 -23.65 59.52 19.06
CA LEU A 316 -23.75 60.11 17.70
C LEU A 316 -23.48 59.14 16.52
N ALA A 317 -24.51 58.67 15.79
CA ALA A 317 -25.30 59.38 14.74
C ALA A 317 -24.43 59.67 13.49
N THR A 318 -24.76 59.40 12.22
CA THR A 318 -26.03 59.22 11.47
C THR A 318 -25.66 58.93 9.99
N SER A 319 -26.66 58.49 9.19
CA SER A 319 -26.71 58.33 7.70
C SER A 319 -26.59 56.87 7.25
N SER A 320 -27.67 56.16 6.85
CA SER A 320 -28.48 56.29 5.62
C SER A 320 -27.58 56.33 4.38
N GLU A 321 -27.63 55.43 3.40
CA GLU A 321 -28.78 54.96 2.62
C GLU A 321 -28.43 53.69 1.81
N LEU A 322 -29.46 52.86 1.60
CA LEU A 322 -29.84 52.19 0.35
C LEU A 322 -28.77 51.44 -0.47
N PHE A 323 -28.85 50.11 -0.53
CA PHE A 323 -28.86 49.36 -1.80
C PHE A 323 -29.44 47.94 -1.58
N ASN A 324 -30.76 47.85 -1.57
CA ASN A 324 -31.46 46.62 -1.91
C ASN A 324 -31.45 46.47 -3.44
N ARG A 325 -30.81 45.43 -3.98
CA ARG A 325 -31.02 44.99 -5.36
C ARG A 325 -31.67 43.61 -5.34
N GLY A 326 -32.99 43.62 -5.50
CA GLY A 326 -33.75 42.48 -5.97
C GLY A 326 -33.50 42.25 -7.45
N VAL A 327 -33.55 40.98 -7.86
CA VAL A 327 -33.71 40.60 -9.26
C VAL A 327 -35.02 39.84 -9.33
N ALA A 328 -36.07 40.57 -9.67
CA ALA A 328 -37.27 40.03 -10.28
C ALA A 328 -36.97 39.84 -11.77
N SER A 329 -37.43 38.73 -12.35
CA SER A 329 -37.55 38.59 -13.79
C SER A 329 -38.90 37.98 -14.07
N ASP A 330 -39.80 38.87 -14.45
CA ASP A 330 -41.01 38.61 -15.19
C ASP A 330 -40.71 37.73 -16.42
N LEU A 331 -41.40 36.61 -16.52
CA LEU A 331 -41.58 35.92 -17.79
C LEU A 331 -43.08 35.77 -18.05
N ALA A 332 -43.49 36.29 -19.20
CA ALA A 332 -44.85 36.42 -19.68
C ALA A 332 -45.54 35.06 -19.90
N PRO A 333 -46.89 35.02 -19.87
CA PRO A 333 -47.67 33.82 -20.12
C PRO A 333 -47.65 33.45 -21.61
N PHE A 334 -47.19 32.23 -21.93
CA PHE A 334 -47.30 31.68 -23.28
C PHE A 334 -48.69 31.08 -23.50
N ALA A 335 -49.36 31.55 -24.55
CA ALA A 335 -50.68 31.13 -24.99
C ALA A 335 -50.58 30.08 -26.11
N GLY A 336 -51.46 29.07 -26.06
CA GLY A 336 -51.76 28.12 -27.15
C GLY A 336 -50.73 26.98 -27.28
N THR A 337 -51.07 25.73 -27.56
CA THR A 337 -52.21 25.10 -28.26
C THR A 337 -52.23 23.63 -27.77
N GLY A 338 -53.35 22.99 -27.48
CA GLY A 338 -54.31 22.48 -28.46
C GLY A 338 -53.92 21.05 -28.90
N GLY A 339 -54.56 20.02 -28.34
CA GLY A 339 -54.46 18.60 -28.71
C GLY A 339 -54.44 17.70 -27.47
N GLY A 340 -55.50 17.01 -27.04
CA GLY A 340 -56.57 16.38 -27.79
C GLY A 340 -56.21 14.91 -28.05
N SER A 341 -56.60 13.99 -27.16
CA SER A 341 -56.99 12.61 -27.52
C SER A 341 -57.37 11.73 -26.31
N THR A 342 -58.66 11.38 -26.32
CA THR A 342 -59.25 10.03 -26.11
C THR A 342 -59.01 9.25 -24.82
N LEU A 343 -60.07 9.25 -23.99
CA LEU A 343 -60.89 8.10 -23.59
C LEU A 343 -60.42 6.68 -23.99
N GLN A 344 -60.33 5.80 -22.99
CA GLN A 344 -60.78 4.39 -22.93
C GLN A 344 -60.57 3.96 -21.46
N GLU A 345 -61.59 3.82 -20.61
CA GLU A 345 -62.69 2.82 -20.52
C GLU A 345 -62.23 1.42 -20.07
N SER A 346 -62.58 1.08 -18.82
CA SER A 346 -62.83 -0.27 -18.25
C SER A 346 -61.65 -1.26 -18.15
N THR A 347 -61.53 -2.18 -17.19
CA THR A 347 -62.53 -2.96 -16.45
C THR A 347 -62.03 -3.38 -15.06
N ASP A 348 -62.99 -3.54 -14.16
CA ASP A 348 -62.92 -4.31 -12.92
C ASP A 348 -62.33 -5.72 -13.10
N ILE A 349 -61.48 -6.14 -12.17
CA ILE A 349 -61.27 -7.55 -11.87
C ILE A 349 -61.40 -7.73 -10.36
N GLY A 350 -62.59 -8.20 -9.94
CA GLY A 350 -62.82 -8.75 -8.63
C GLY A 350 -62.20 -10.14 -8.51
N ILE A 351 -61.55 -10.41 -7.39
CA ILE A 351 -61.11 -11.75 -7.01
C ILE A 351 -61.99 -12.19 -5.83
N SER A 352 -62.79 -13.23 -6.08
CA SER A 352 -63.59 -13.92 -5.06
C SER A 352 -62.73 -14.91 -4.26
N LYS A 353 -63.01 -14.89 -2.95
CA LYS A 353 -62.89 -15.92 -1.89
C LYS A 353 -61.78 -16.95 -1.94
#